data_AF-A0AAV5S646-F1
#
_entry.id   AF-A0AAV5S646-F1
#
_cell.length_a   1.000
_cell.length_b   1.000
_cell.length_c   1.000
_cell.angle_alpha   90.00
_cell.angle_beta   90.00
_cell.angle_gamma   90.00
#
_symmetry.space_group_name_H-M   'P 1'
#
loop_
_entity.id
_entity.type
_entity.pdbx_description
1 polymer ?
#
loop_
_entity_poly.entity_id
_entity_poly.type
_entity_poly.pdbx_seq_one_letter_code
_entity_poly.pdbx_strand_id
1 'polypeptide(L)'
;TKVAPILWTTIRVILDLCIVFFLLQILSFLQDYGEYRSRMETRLGGYIPPFPAVALCPVDSAMHSTVKSNETRDELESNEFIGRGNISIDDFLLSCSFKGDDCDILNDFQPMGNGGCFSFNFKLSKVELSHQFAPRSGLSVRLSTPKGGRVRIVVHEQGVVPLPDRFGHDAPAGFVTSIGFRAKNIHRLGTPFGACGYDDIPSFGSRYSQEV
;
A
#
# COMPACT_ATOMS: atom_id res chain seq x y z
N THR A 1 69.93 18.37 39.65
CA THR A 1 68.46 18.33 39.70
C THR A 1 67.86 18.79 38.37
N LYS A 2 67.93 17.97 37.30
CA LYS A 2 67.36 18.30 35.96
C LYS A 2 66.06 17.55 35.65
N VAL A 3 65.49 16.86 36.64
CA VAL A 3 64.33 15.96 36.47
C VAL A 3 63.01 16.74 36.30
N ALA A 4 62.86 17.89 36.95
CA ALA A 4 61.65 18.72 36.89
C ALA A 4 61.30 19.28 35.49
N PRO A 5 62.24 19.85 34.69
CA PRO A 5 61.90 20.37 33.36
C PRO A 5 61.57 19.26 32.36
N ILE A 6 62.24 18.10 32.44
CA ILE A 6 61.99 16.96 31.55
C ILE A 6 60.57 16.41 31.79
N LEU A 7 60.18 16.27 33.06
CA LEU A 7 58.84 15.82 33.45
C LEU A 7 57.74 16.76 32.91
N TRP A 8 57.97 18.07 32.98
CA TRP A 8 57.02 19.06 32.46
C TRP A 8 56.88 18.99 30.94
N THR A 9 58.00 18.79 30.22
CA THR A 9 57.96 18.62 28.76
C THR A 9 57.23 17.34 28.34
N THR A 10 57.41 16.23 29.06
CA THR A 10 56.69 14.99 28.76
C THR A 10 55.20 15.11 29.00
N ILE A 11 54.78 15.81 30.07
CA ILE A 11 53.36 16.03 30.36
C ILE A 11 52.72 16.89 29.25
N ARG A 12 53.41 17.92 28.76
CA ARG A 12 52.90 18.74 27.65
C ARG A 12 52.72 17.93 26.36
N VAL A 13 53.70 17.13 25.97
CA VAL A 13 53.59 16.27 24.77
C VAL A 13 52.43 15.27 24.88
N ILE A 14 52.21 14.70 26.06
CA ILE A 14 51.08 13.79 26.30
C ILE A 14 49.74 14.54 26.19
N LEU A 15 49.63 15.73 26.79
CA LEU A 15 48.42 16.55 26.68
C LEU A 15 48.12 16.95 25.24
N ASP A 16 49.15 17.35 24.47
CA ASP A 16 49.00 17.70 23.05
C ASP A 16 48.53 16.49 22.23
N LEU A 17 49.10 15.29 22.46
CA LEU A 17 48.64 14.04 21.83
C LEU A 17 47.19 13.70 22.19
N CYS A 18 46.79 13.87 23.45
CA CYS A 18 45.42 13.66 23.90
C CYS A 18 44.45 14.65 23.22
N ILE A 19 44.83 15.92 23.10
CA ILE A 19 44.03 16.93 22.39
C ILE A 19 43.87 16.56 20.92
N VAL A 20 44.95 16.16 20.24
CA VAL A 20 44.90 15.72 18.83
C VAL A 20 43.98 14.51 18.67
N PHE A 21 44.10 13.49 19.52
CA PHE A 21 43.23 12.31 19.47
C PHE A 21 41.75 12.67 19.69
N PHE A 22 41.48 13.56 20.65
CA PHE A 22 40.12 14.03 20.92
C PHE A 22 39.52 14.81 19.75
N LEU A 23 40.32 15.68 19.09
CA LEU A 23 39.89 16.39 17.89
C LEU A 23 39.57 15.43 16.73
N LEU A 24 40.41 14.40 16.52
CA LEU A 24 40.13 13.37 15.51
C LEU A 24 38.84 12.62 15.81
N GLN A 25 38.58 12.27 17.08
CA GLN A 25 37.35 11.61 17.49
C GLN A 25 36.11 12.49 17.27
N ILE A 26 36.19 13.80 17.56
CA ILE A 26 35.11 14.75 17.29
C ILE A 26 34.85 14.87 15.79
N LEU A 27 35.90 14.99 14.97
CA LEU A 27 35.74 15.08 13.52
C LEU A 27 35.07 13.84 12.94
N SER A 28 35.46 12.65 13.41
CA SER A 28 34.78 11.39 13.03
C SER A 28 33.31 11.40 13.45
N PHE A 29 33.00 11.85 14.66
CA PHE A 29 31.63 11.92 15.14
C PHE A 29 30.77 12.93 14.35
N LEU A 30 31.34 14.08 14.00
CA LEU A 30 30.66 15.09 13.18
C LEU A 30 30.41 14.61 11.75
N GLN A 31 31.35 13.83 11.19
CA GLN A 31 31.16 13.19 9.89
C GLN A 31 30.00 12.18 9.95
N ASP A 32 29.97 11.29 10.94
CA ASP A 32 28.89 10.33 11.13
C ASP A 32 27.52 11.01 11.34
N TYR A 33 27.49 12.13 12.07
CA TYR A 33 26.27 12.91 12.25
C TYR A 33 25.79 13.53 10.92
N GLY A 34 26.73 13.98 10.07
CA GLY A 34 26.45 14.53 8.74
C GLY A 34 25.89 13.52 7.74
N GLU A 35 26.04 12.22 7.98
CA GLU A 35 25.45 11.16 7.15
C GLU A 35 23.96 10.93 7.42
N TYR A 36 23.39 11.52 8.49
CA TYR A 36 21.97 11.40 8.86
C TYR A 36 21.45 9.96 8.90
N ARG A 37 22.28 9.01 9.36
CA ARG A 37 21.95 7.59 9.40
C ARG A 37 20.74 7.31 10.30
N SER A 38 19.69 6.71 9.74
CA SER A 38 18.48 6.31 10.46
C SER A 38 18.50 4.83 10.88
N ARG A 39 17.69 4.46 11.89
CA ARG A 39 17.54 3.09 12.40
C ARG A 39 16.10 2.61 12.23
N MET A 40 15.93 1.38 11.77
CA MET A 40 14.64 0.72 11.70
C MET A 40 14.27 0.11 13.06
N GLU A 41 13.08 0.43 13.55
CA GLU A 41 12.47 -0.25 14.68
C GLU A 41 11.22 -0.99 14.21
N THR A 42 11.06 -2.24 14.64
CA THR A 42 9.85 -3.02 14.36
C THR A 42 9.08 -3.22 15.65
N ARG A 43 7.80 -2.81 15.64
CA ARG A 43 6.89 -3.04 16.74
C ARG A 43 5.72 -3.85 16.22
N LEU A 44 5.41 -4.96 16.89
CA LEU A 44 4.11 -5.60 16.71
C LEU A 44 3.10 -4.73 17.46
N GLY A 45 2.22 -4.06 16.71
CA GLY A 45 1.16 -3.24 17.29
C GLY A 45 0.13 -4.11 18.01
N GLY A 46 -0.28 -3.70 19.22
CA GLY A 46 -1.39 -4.29 19.97
C GLY A 46 -2.76 -3.69 19.65
N TYR A 47 -2.84 -2.90 18.57
CA TYR A 47 -4.07 -2.22 18.13
C TYR A 47 -4.69 -2.98 16.96
N ILE A 48 -6.03 -3.03 16.94
CA ILE A 48 -6.82 -3.68 15.90
C ILE A 48 -6.86 -2.76 14.66
N PRO A 49 -6.20 -3.10 13.55
CA PRO A 49 -6.23 -2.27 12.35
C PRO A 49 -7.64 -2.26 11.74
N PRO A 50 -8.02 -1.20 10.99
CA PRO A 50 -9.22 -1.23 10.18
C PRO A 50 -9.17 -2.38 9.18
N PHE A 51 -10.34 -2.88 8.81
CA PHE A 51 -10.44 -3.77 7.67
C PHE A 51 -9.99 -2.99 6.41
N PRO A 52 -9.15 -3.58 5.54
CA PRO A 52 -8.70 -2.90 4.33
C PRO A 52 -9.84 -2.68 3.34
N ALA A 53 -9.60 -1.86 2.32
CA ALA A 53 -10.49 -1.77 1.18
C ALA A 53 -10.20 -2.97 0.25
N VAL A 54 -11.25 -3.54 -0.34
CA VAL A 54 -11.11 -4.72 -1.22
C VAL A 54 -11.79 -4.43 -2.54
N ALA A 55 -10.99 -4.25 -3.59
CA ALA A 55 -11.48 -4.07 -4.95
C ALA A 55 -11.55 -5.40 -5.70
N LEU A 56 -12.69 -5.64 -6.33
CA LEU A 56 -12.99 -6.83 -7.13
C LEU A 56 -13.22 -6.39 -8.57
N CYS A 57 -12.45 -6.96 -9.48
CA CYS A 57 -12.50 -6.65 -10.90
C CYS A 57 -12.70 -7.94 -11.70
N PRO A 58 -13.80 -8.11 -12.43
CA PRO A 58 -13.92 -9.20 -13.38
C PRO A 58 -12.88 -9.02 -14.49
N VAL A 59 -12.12 -10.07 -14.77
CA VAL A 59 -11.19 -10.11 -15.90
C VAL A 59 -11.83 -10.99 -16.95
N ASP A 60 -12.36 -10.38 -18.00
CA ASP A 60 -12.85 -11.15 -19.14
C ASP A 60 -11.65 -11.76 -19.88
N SER A 61 -11.74 -13.05 -20.19
CA SER A 61 -10.78 -13.72 -21.09
C SER A 61 -11.05 -13.35 -22.55
N ALA A 62 -12.20 -12.75 -22.86
CA ALA A 62 -12.66 -12.40 -24.20
C ALA A 62 -12.18 -11.03 -24.71
N MET A 63 -11.32 -10.31 -23.98
CA MET A 63 -10.69 -9.07 -24.49
C MET A 63 -9.78 -9.34 -25.71
N HIS A 64 -9.57 -10.60 -26.08
CA HIS A 64 -8.92 -11.02 -27.33
C HIS A 64 -9.91 -11.39 -28.46
N SER A 65 -11.23 -11.19 -28.28
CA SER A 65 -12.26 -11.59 -29.26
C SER A 65 -13.21 -10.46 -29.71
N THR A 66 -13.21 -9.31 -29.03
CA THR A 66 -13.99 -8.13 -29.42
C THR A 66 -13.12 -7.01 -29.98
N VAL A 67 -11.99 -7.33 -30.59
CA VAL A 67 -11.51 -6.48 -31.70
C VAL A 67 -12.30 -6.93 -32.92
N LYS A 68 -13.46 -6.31 -33.15
CA LYS A 68 -14.08 -6.39 -34.48
C LYS A 68 -13.04 -5.80 -35.44
N SER A 69 -12.67 -6.54 -36.48
CA SER A 69 -11.57 -6.23 -37.41
C SER A 69 -11.70 -4.90 -38.19
N ASN A 70 -12.69 -4.07 -37.87
CA ASN A 70 -13.11 -2.91 -38.67
C ASN A 70 -13.37 -1.67 -37.79
N GLU A 71 -12.60 -1.41 -36.74
CA GLU A 71 -12.64 -0.13 -36.02
C GLU A 71 -11.33 0.64 -36.24
N THR A 72 -11.47 1.94 -36.50
CA THR A 72 -10.35 2.82 -36.81
C THR A 72 -9.52 3.13 -35.55
N ARG A 73 -8.22 3.43 -35.69
CA ARG A 73 -7.31 3.67 -34.55
C ARG A 73 -7.78 4.76 -33.59
N ASP A 74 -8.56 5.71 -34.06
CA ASP A 74 -9.13 6.80 -33.24
C ASP A 74 -10.39 6.38 -32.45
N GLU A 75 -11.06 5.28 -32.83
CA GLU A 75 -12.16 4.66 -32.07
C GLU A 75 -11.63 3.67 -31.01
N LEU A 76 -10.38 3.23 -31.12
CA LEU A 76 -9.78 2.27 -30.20
C LEU A 76 -9.50 2.89 -28.81
N GLU A 77 -9.14 4.17 -28.75
CA GLU A 77 -8.88 4.88 -27.48
C GLU A 77 -10.17 5.23 -26.71
N SER A 78 -11.29 5.46 -27.41
CA SER A 78 -12.60 5.64 -26.78
C SER A 78 -13.28 4.30 -26.45
N ASN A 79 -12.99 3.24 -27.22
CA ASN A 79 -13.50 1.90 -26.98
C ASN A 79 -12.69 1.09 -25.96
N GLU A 80 -11.46 1.48 -25.58
CA GLU A 80 -10.76 0.87 -24.44
C GLU A 80 -11.45 1.22 -23.10
N PHE A 81 -12.15 2.36 -23.05
CA PHE A 81 -13.05 2.77 -21.97
C PHE A 81 -14.39 1.99 -22.00
N ILE A 82 -14.85 1.55 -23.18
CA ILE A 82 -16.11 0.78 -23.37
C ILE A 82 -15.87 -0.75 -23.33
N GLY A 83 -14.63 -1.20 -23.51
CA GLY A 83 -14.23 -2.62 -23.61
C GLY A 83 -14.26 -3.40 -22.30
N ARG A 84 -14.40 -2.73 -21.16
CA ARG A 84 -14.84 -3.36 -19.92
C ARG A 84 -16.36 -3.27 -19.88
N GLY A 85 -17.02 -4.32 -20.38
CA GLY A 85 -18.48 -4.39 -20.42
C GLY A 85 -19.10 -3.86 -19.14
N ASN A 86 -20.11 -3.00 -19.27
CA ASN A 86 -20.86 -2.40 -18.17
C ASN A 86 -21.58 -3.51 -17.39
N ILE A 87 -20.85 -4.18 -16.51
CA ILE A 87 -21.36 -5.26 -15.68
C ILE A 87 -22.05 -4.64 -14.48
N SER A 88 -23.32 -5.00 -14.28
CA SER A 88 -24.06 -4.56 -13.11
C SER A 88 -23.56 -5.31 -11.88
N ILE A 89 -23.53 -4.63 -10.73
CA ILE A 89 -22.97 -5.21 -9.50
C ILE A 89 -23.77 -6.40 -9.00
N ASP A 90 -25.09 -6.40 -9.19
CA ASP A 90 -26.01 -7.49 -8.84
C ASP A 90 -25.78 -8.74 -9.68
N ASP A 91 -25.43 -8.58 -10.96
CA ASP A 91 -25.05 -9.70 -11.83
C ASP A 91 -23.69 -10.29 -11.46
N PHE A 92 -22.77 -9.47 -10.92
CA PHE A 92 -21.41 -9.88 -10.58
C PHE A 92 -21.28 -10.42 -9.16
N LEU A 93 -21.92 -9.77 -8.18
CA LEU A 93 -21.84 -10.07 -6.75
C LEU A 93 -23.16 -10.69 -6.29
N LEU A 94 -23.18 -12.03 -6.20
CA LEU A 94 -24.37 -12.80 -5.85
C LEU A 94 -24.73 -12.73 -4.36
N SER A 95 -23.71 -12.69 -3.49
CA SER A 95 -23.91 -12.59 -2.04
C SER A 95 -22.66 -12.02 -1.38
N CYS A 96 -22.85 -11.28 -0.29
CA CYS A 96 -21.79 -10.74 0.54
C CYS A 96 -22.12 -10.96 2.01
N SER A 97 -21.12 -11.37 2.80
CA SER A 97 -21.18 -11.34 4.25
C SER A 97 -19.91 -10.74 4.82
N PHE A 98 -20.05 -9.89 5.82
CA PHE A 98 -18.96 -9.31 6.58
C PHE A 98 -19.25 -9.42 8.06
N LYS A 99 -18.28 -9.92 8.84
CA LYS A 99 -18.46 -10.25 10.28
C LYS A 99 -19.56 -11.30 10.56
N GLY A 100 -20.01 -12.02 9.53
CA GLY A 100 -21.11 -12.98 9.63
C GLY A 100 -22.50 -12.37 9.37
N ASP A 101 -22.58 -11.05 9.15
CA ASP A 101 -23.81 -10.36 8.76
C ASP A 101 -23.85 -10.18 7.24
N ASP A 102 -25.04 -10.16 6.64
CA ASP A 102 -25.20 -9.90 5.21
C ASP A 102 -24.91 -8.42 4.89
N CYS A 103 -24.12 -8.18 3.85
CA CYS A 103 -23.78 -6.81 3.42
C CYS A 103 -24.89 -6.23 2.54
N ASP A 104 -25.00 -4.90 2.50
CA ASP A 104 -25.81 -4.21 1.49
C ASP A 104 -24.97 -3.98 0.24
N ILE A 105 -25.09 -4.90 -0.73
CA ILE A 105 -24.29 -4.91 -1.97
C ILE A 105 -24.31 -3.55 -2.68
N LEU A 106 -25.45 -2.87 -2.72
CA LEU A 106 -25.60 -1.61 -3.46
C LEU A 106 -24.95 -0.43 -2.75
N ASN A 107 -24.93 -0.45 -1.41
CA ASN A 107 -24.46 0.68 -0.59
C ASN A 107 -23.03 0.49 -0.07
N ASP A 108 -22.60 -0.75 0.14
CA ASP A 108 -21.29 -1.08 0.75
C ASP A 108 -20.17 -1.17 -0.29
N PHE A 109 -20.52 -1.41 -1.56
CA PHE A 109 -19.58 -1.46 -2.67
C PHE A 109 -19.70 -0.22 -3.54
N GLN A 110 -18.55 0.40 -3.84
CA GLN A 110 -18.48 1.56 -4.72
C GLN A 110 -17.81 1.20 -6.04
N PRO A 111 -18.29 1.70 -7.18
CA PRO A 111 -17.62 1.54 -8.47
C PRO A 111 -16.29 2.29 -8.46
N MET A 112 -15.20 1.62 -8.82
CA MET A 112 -13.84 2.20 -8.85
C MET A 112 -13.30 2.31 -10.28
N GLY A 113 -12.63 3.42 -10.56
CA GLY A 113 -11.98 3.69 -11.83
C GLY A 113 -12.95 3.80 -13.01
N ASN A 114 -12.39 3.70 -14.21
CA ASN A 114 -13.09 3.98 -15.46
C ASN A 114 -13.76 2.74 -16.12
N GLY A 115 -13.95 1.63 -15.40
CA GLY A 115 -14.67 0.50 -15.98
C GLY A 115 -14.66 -0.78 -15.13
N GLY A 116 -15.79 -1.07 -14.47
CA GLY A 116 -16.16 -2.44 -14.10
C GLY A 116 -15.57 -3.04 -12.80
N CYS A 117 -14.86 -2.27 -11.98
CA CYS A 117 -14.39 -2.74 -10.67
C CYS A 117 -15.27 -2.21 -9.54
N PHE A 118 -15.44 -2.99 -8.48
CA PHE A 118 -16.20 -2.60 -7.28
C PHE A 118 -15.35 -2.75 -6.03
N SER A 119 -15.29 -1.74 -5.17
CA SER A 119 -14.53 -1.78 -3.93
C SER A 119 -15.43 -1.74 -2.69
N PHE A 120 -15.24 -2.73 -1.84
CA PHE A 120 -15.81 -2.79 -0.50
C PHE A 120 -15.00 -1.91 0.45
N ASN A 121 -15.69 -1.18 1.32
CA ASN A 121 -15.07 -0.41 2.39
C ASN A 121 -13.98 0.53 1.85
N PHE A 122 -14.30 1.34 0.84
CA PHE A 122 -13.43 2.39 0.28
C PHE A 122 -13.67 3.78 0.92
N LYS A 123 -14.68 3.90 1.79
CA LYS A 123 -15.16 5.19 2.32
C LYS A 123 -14.19 5.77 3.35
N LEU A 124 -13.87 7.05 3.22
CA LEU A 124 -13.04 7.80 4.17
C LEU A 124 -13.75 8.11 5.51
N SER A 125 -15.09 8.11 5.53
CA SER A 125 -15.89 8.60 6.68
C SER A 125 -16.33 7.52 7.67
N LYS A 126 -16.53 6.28 7.21
CA LYS A 126 -16.91 5.14 8.07
C LYS A 126 -16.14 3.92 7.61
N VAL A 127 -15.03 3.65 8.31
CA VAL A 127 -14.18 2.50 8.04
C VAL A 127 -14.62 1.34 8.92
N GLU A 128 -14.89 0.20 8.31
CA GLU A 128 -15.22 -1.00 9.05
C GLU A 128 -13.99 -1.59 9.76
N LEU A 129 -14.13 -1.92 11.05
CA LEU A 129 -13.07 -2.53 11.85
C LEU A 129 -13.18 -4.06 11.83
N SER A 130 -12.06 -4.77 11.73
CA SER A 130 -12.05 -6.24 11.90
C SER A 130 -11.86 -6.58 13.37
N HIS A 131 -12.94 -6.89 14.09
CA HIS A 131 -12.85 -7.16 15.54
C HIS A 131 -12.22 -8.52 15.88
N GLN A 132 -12.13 -9.45 14.91
CA GLN A 132 -11.60 -10.80 15.12
C GLN A 132 -10.83 -11.31 13.90
N PHE A 133 -9.75 -12.05 14.16
CA PHE A 133 -8.89 -12.66 13.13
C PHE A 133 -9.38 -14.06 12.77
N ALA A 134 -10.67 -14.20 12.39
CA ALA A 134 -11.24 -15.47 11.96
C ALA A 134 -11.81 -15.35 10.54
N PRO A 135 -11.84 -16.44 9.74
CA PRO A 135 -12.40 -16.41 8.40
C PRO A 135 -13.85 -15.92 8.35
N ARG A 136 -14.66 -16.24 9.37
CA ARG A 136 -16.05 -15.79 9.50
C ARG A 136 -16.19 -14.31 9.90
N SER A 137 -15.10 -13.72 10.42
CA SER A 137 -15.06 -12.32 10.83
C SER A 137 -14.56 -11.39 9.71
N GLY A 138 -14.12 -11.96 8.58
CA GLY A 138 -13.68 -11.24 7.40
C GLY A 138 -14.80 -11.00 6.39
N LEU A 139 -14.41 -10.61 5.17
CA LEU A 139 -15.30 -10.46 4.03
C LEU A 139 -15.41 -11.79 3.28
N SER A 140 -16.64 -12.25 3.07
CA SER A 140 -16.98 -13.43 2.27
C SER A 140 -17.90 -13.00 1.13
N VAL A 141 -17.46 -13.23 -0.11
CA VAL A 141 -18.23 -12.87 -1.30
C VAL A 141 -18.42 -14.08 -2.21
N ARG A 142 -19.58 -14.14 -2.86
CA ARG A 142 -19.85 -15.09 -3.93
C ARG A 142 -20.02 -14.32 -5.22
N LEU A 143 -19.20 -14.64 -6.20
CA LEU A 143 -19.12 -13.92 -7.46
C LEU A 143 -19.63 -14.77 -8.61
N SER A 144 -20.26 -14.12 -9.57
CA SER A 144 -20.66 -14.70 -10.85
C SER A 144 -19.88 -14.03 -11.96
N THR A 145 -19.25 -14.83 -12.82
CA THR A 145 -18.60 -14.31 -14.03
C THR A 145 -19.26 -14.97 -15.24
N PRO A 146 -19.87 -14.20 -16.17
CA PRO A 146 -20.75 -14.75 -17.20
C PRO A 146 -20.06 -15.62 -18.28
N LYS A 147 -18.74 -15.84 -18.19
CA LYS A 147 -17.97 -16.68 -19.14
C LYS A 147 -16.90 -17.57 -18.50
N GLY A 148 -17.04 -17.92 -17.21
CA GLY A 148 -16.02 -18.71 -16.51
C GLY A 148 -14.67 -17.99 -16.42
N GLY A 149 -14.72 -16.66 -16.31
CA GLY A 149 -13.54 -15.81 -16.24
C GLY A 149 -12.83 -15.91 -14.89
N ARG A 150 -11.85 -15.05 -14.70
CA ARG A 150 -11.18 -14.87 -13.41
C ARG A 150 -11.57 -13.54 -12.80
N VAL A 151 -11.49 -13.44 -11.48
CA VAL A 151 -11.67 -12.18 -10.78
C VAL A 151 -10.33 -11.75 -10.24
N ARG A 152 -9.95 -10.51 -10.52
CA ARG A 152 -8.78 -9.87 -9.97
C ARG A 152 -9.15 -9.15 -8.69
N ILE A 153 -8.47 -9.49 -7.62
CA ILE A 153 -8.73 -9.02 -6.26
C ILE A 153 -7.57 -8.13 -5.82
N VAL A 154 -7.86 -6.92 -5.36
CA VAL A 154 -6.85 -5.98 -4.83
C VAL A 154 -7.23 -5.63 -3.40
N VAL A 155 -6.31 -5.89 -2.47
CA VAL A 155 -6.43 -5.41 -1.08
C VAL A 155 -5.60 -4.14 -0.96
N HIS A 156 -6.23 -3.04 -0.58
CA HIS A 156 -5.59 -1.72 -0.59
C HIS A 156 -5.97 -0.86 0.62
N GLU A 157 -5.27 0.26 0.76
CA GLU A 157 -5.53 1.25 1.79
C GLU A 157 -6.81 2.05 1.55
N GLN A 158 -7.34 2.60 2.62
CA GLN A 158 -8.56 3.39 2.60
C GLN A 158 -8.36 4.71 1.85
N GLY A 159 -9.27 5.00 0.91
CA GLY A 159 -9.24 6.25 0.12
C GLY A 159 -8.07 6.36 -0.87
N VAL A 160 -7.38 5.25 -1.18
CA VAL A 160 -6.36 5.18 -2.24
C VAL A 160 -6.92 4.37 -3.40
N VAL A 161 -6.86 4.91 -4.62
CA VAL A 161 -7.40 4.24 -5.81
C VAL A 161 -6.69 2.88 -6.01
N PRO A 162 -7.44 1.77 -6.18
CA PRO A 162 -6.83 0.47 -6.42
C PRO A 162 -6.21 0.41 -7.82
N LEU A 163 -5.08 -0.28 -7.94
CA LEU A 163 -4.39 -0.55 -9.21
C LEU A 163 -4.37 -2.06 -9.51
N PRO A 164 -5.44 -2.62 -10.09
CA PRO A 164 -5.55 -4.04 -10.36
C PRO A 164 -4.39 -4.59 -11.18
N ASP A 165 -3.93 -3.88 -12.20
CA ASP A 165 -2.92 -4.42 -13.12
C ASP A 165 -1.54 -4.62 -12.48
N ARG A 166 -1.26 -3.95 -11.34
CA ARG A 166 0.00 -4.09 -10.59
C ARG A 166 -0.13 -4.96 -9.35
N PHE A 167 -1.20 -4.77 -8.57
CA PHE A 167 -1.35 -5.39 -7.24
C PHE A 167 -2.49 -6.40 -7.16
N GLY A 168 -3.10 -6.73 -8.30
CA GLY A 168 -4.20 -7.68 -8.38
C GLY A 168 -3.75 -9.13 -8.24
N HIS A 169 -4.48 -9.88 -7.43
CA HIS A 169 -4.40 -11.32 -7.33
C HIS A 169 -5.57 -11.96 -8.08
N ASP A 170 -5.26 -12.82 -9.04
CA ASP A 170 -6.28 -13.49 -9.84
C ASP A 170 -6.84 -14.73 -9.11
N ALA A 171 -8.16 -14.78 -8.95
CA ALA A 171 -8.91 -15.91 -8.44
C ALA A 171 -9.71 -16.56 -9.59
N PRO A 172 -9.50 -17.86 -9.87
CA PRO A 172 -10.25 -18.55 -10.93
C PRO A 172 -11.70 -18.81 -10.51
N ALA A 173 -12.62 -18.82 -11.48
CA ALA A 173 -13.99 -19.26 -11.25
C ALA A 173 -14.06 -20.74 -10.85
N GLY A 174 -15.09 -21.10 -10.07
CA GLY A 174 -15.35 -22.47 -9.63
C GLY A 174 -14.59 -22.92 -8.38
N PHE A 175 -13.71 -22.07 -7.83
CA PHE A 175 -12.95 -22.35 -6.60
C PHE A 175 -13.29 -21.37 -5.49
N VAL A 176 -13.09 -21.81 -4.25
CA VAL A 176 -13.09 -20.94 -3.08
C VAL A 176 -11.66 -20.47 -2.84
N THR A 177 -11.40 -19.18 -3.05
CA THR A 177 -10.10 -18.57 -2.79
C THR A 177 -10.10 -17.93 -1.40
N SER A 178 -9.17 -18.33 -0.54
CA SER A 178 -8.99 -17.74 0.79
C SER A 178 -7.74 -16.85 0.82
N ILE A 179 -7.93 -15.58 1.18
CA ILE A 179 -6.84 -14.59 1.26
C ILE A 179 -6.68 -14.14 2.70
N GLY A 180 -5.51 -14.44 3.28
CA GLY A 180 -5.08 -13.89 4.57
C GLY A 180 -4.19 -12.68 4.34
N PHE A 181 -4.38 -11.62 5.10
CA PHE A 181 -3.54 -10.43 5.04
C PHE A 181 -2.99 -10.09 6.42
N ARG A 182 -1.85 -9.40 6.43
CA ARG A 182 -1.22 -8.85 7.63
C ARG A 182 -0.98 -7.37 7.41
N ALA A 183 -1.65 -6.53 8.19
CA ALA A 183 -1.43 -5.10 8.14
C ALA A 183 0.01 -4.77 8.56
N LYS A 184 0.68 -3.95 7.76
CA LYS A 184 2.01 -3.41 8.05
C LYS A 184 1.97 -1.91 7.80
N ASN A 185 2.19 -1.13 8.84
CA ASN A 185 2.37 0.31 8.71
C ASN A 185 3.87 0.63 8.69
N ILE A 186 4.28 1.51 7.78
CA ILE A 186 5.69 1.92 7.62
C ILE A 186 5.75 3.44 7.78
N HIS A 187 6.28 3.89 8.90
CA HIS A 187 6.62 5.30 9.10
C HIS A 187 8.05 5.56 8.66
N ARG A 188 8.24 6.50 7.74
CA ARG A 188 9.55 6.96 7.27
C ARG A 188 9.84 8.35 7.81
N LEU A 189 11.12 8.65 8.02
CA LEU A 189 11.55 10.00 8.34
C LEU A 189 11.63 10.83 7.05
N GLY A 190 11.19 12.08 7.13
CA GLY A 190 11.35 13.07 6.06
C GLY A 190 12.76 13.64 6.00
N THR A 191 12.93 14.64 5.15
CA THR A 191 14.21 15.35 4.96
C THR A 191 14.66 15.98 6.28
N PRO A 192 15.95 15.87 6.68
CA PRO A 192 17.11 15.37 5.92
C PRO A 192 17.41 13.86 6.05
N PHE A 193 16.70 13.13 6.89
CA PHE A 193 16.98 11.70 7.17
C PHE A 193 16.47 10.73 6.09
N GLY A 194 15.58 11.21 5.21
CA GLY A 194 15.04 10.45 4.08
C GLY A 194 14.22 11.33 3.15
N ALA A 195 13.87 10.79 1.98
CA ALA A 195 12.99 11.45 1.03
C ALA A 195 11.56 10.89 1.18
N CYS A 196 10.84 11.35 2.21
CA CYS A 196 9.41 11.08 2.36
C CYS A 196 8.63 12.24 1.74
N GLY A 197 7.79 11.97 0.75
CA GLY A 197 6.80 12.93 0.28
C GLY A 197 5.80 13.22 1.40
N TYR A 198 5.43 14.48 1.57
CA TYR A 198 4.30 14.84 2.44
C TYR A 198 3.01 14.70 1.63
N ASP A 199 1.90 14.40 2.32
CA ASP A 199 0.55 14.31 1.77
C ASP A 199 0.05 15.70 1.31
N ASP A 200 0.77 16.34 0.40
CA ASP A 200 0.45 17.67 -0.07
C ASP A 200 -0.53 17.56 -1.23
N ILE A 201 -1.81 17.76 -0.86
CA ILE A 201 -2.99 17.97 -1.69
C ILE A 201 -3.58 16.66 -2.26
N PRO A 202 -4.82 16.29 -1.87
CA PRO A 202 -5.51 15.15 -2.48
C PRO A 202 -5.72 15.40 -3.96
N SER A 203 -4.99 14.66 -4.77
CA SER A 203 -5.21 14.61 -6.21
C SER A 203 -6.44 13.74 -6.47
N PHE A 204 -7.41 14.28 -7.22
CA PHE A 204 -8.62 13.57 -7.66
C PHE A 204 -9.47 12.94 -6.53
N GLY A 205 -9.51 13.55 -5.34
CA GLY A 205 -10.35 13.07 -4.24
C GLY A 205 -9.85 11.78 -3.56
N SER A 206 -8.60 11.40 -3.80
CA SER A 206 -7.92 10.27 -3.16
C SER A 206 -6.72 10.73 -2.33
N ARG A 207 -6.27 9.88 -1.41
CA ARG A 207 -5.02 10.11 -0.67
C ARG A 207 -3.82 9.81 -1.57
N TYR A 208 -2.74 10.56 -1.36
CA TYR A 208 -1.48 10.32 -2.06
C TYR A 208 -0.98 8.89 -1.80
N SER A 209 -0.49 8.26 -2.85
CA SER A 209 0.21 6.99 -2.78
C SER A 209 1.32 7.03 -3.82
N GLN A 210 2.43 6.31 -3.60
CA GLN A 210 3.56 6.33 -4.54
C GLN A 210 3.16 5.93 -5.97
N GLU A 211 2.06 5.21 -6.11
CA GLU A 211 1.58 4.67 -7.38
C GLU A 211 0.47 5.52 -8.04
N VAL A 212 0.01 6.61 -7.39
CA VAL A 212 -1.10 7.47 -7.84
C VAL A 212 -0.74 8.95 -7.70
#